data_AF-A0A0H3C6P2-F1
#
_entry.id   AF-A0A0H3C6P2-F1
#
_cell.length_a   1.000
_cell.length_b   1.000
_cell.length_c   1.000
_cell.angle_alpha   90.00
_cell.angle_beta   90.00
_cell.angle_gamma   90.00
#
_symmetry.space_group_name_H-M   'P 1'
#
loop_
_entity.id
_entity.type
_entity.pdbx_description
1 polymer ?
#
loop_
_entity_poly.entity_id
_entity_poly.type
_entity_poly.pdbx_seq_one_letter_code
_entity_poly.pdbx_strand_id
1 'polypeptide(L)'
;MSHLKNTGFADRISAQQEAKKAMLAKFKAKPTVQDPDFDKREEQRAAELEAVRAARAEAKEKARLEALARQEEQMAVKRAERKERKAIEAAEQRMRKEEKAKERDELRALGKPANSKASRAHQWASLLG
;
A
#
# COMPACT_ATOMS: atom_id res chain seq x y z
N MET A 1 57.78 49.37 45.73
CA MET A 1 56.84 48.22 45.78
C MET A 1 55.48 48.75 46.17
N SER A 2 54.46 48.51 45.35
CA SER A 2 53.12 49.07 45.53
C SER A 2 52.46 48.53 46.80
N HIS A 3 52.17 49.42 47.74
CA HIS A 3 51.31 49.15 48.88
C HIS A 3 49.87 48.94 48.38
N LEU A 4 49.46 47.67 48.19
CA LEU A 4 48.06 47.33 47.96
C LEU A 4 47.28 47.66 49.24
N LYS A 5 46.54 48.78 49.21
CA LYS A 5 45.58 49.15 50.24
C LYS A 5 44.42 48.14 50.21
N ASN A 6 43.90 47.76 51.38
CA ASN A 6 42.75 46.84 51.59
C ASN A 6 43.07 45.34 51.44
N THR A 7 44.14 44.85 52.08
CA THR A 7 44.53 43.43 52.09
C THR A 7 44.27 42.72 53.43
N GLY A 8 43.63 43.39 54.39
CA GLY A 8 43.28 42.83 55.69
C GLY A 8 42.16 41.79 55.63
N PHE A 9 42.12 40.88 56.61
CA PHE A 9 41.07 39.85 56.70
C PHE A 9 39.67 40.46 56.87
N ALA A 10 39.55 41.50 57.70
CA ALA A 10 38.30 42.25 57.89
C ALA A 10 37.82 42.92 56.59
N ASP A 11 38.73 43.54 55.83
CA ASP A 11 38.42 44.19 54.55
C ASP A 11 37.94 43.19 53.49
N ARG A 12 38.50 41.97 53.48
CA ARG A 12 38.04 40.90 52.59
C ARG A 12 36.63 40.44 52.93
N ILE A 13 36.29 40.35 54.22
CA ILE A 13 34.94 39.95 54.65
C ILE A 13 33.92 41.03 54.28
N SER A 14 34.20 42.30 54.53
CA SER A 14 33.28 43.40 54.17
C SER A 14 33.07 43.47 52.66
N ALA A 15 34.14 43.40 51.87
CA ALA A 15 34.05 43.38 50.41
C ALA A 15 33.24 42.18 49.87
N GLN A 16 33.39 40.98 50.46
CA GLN A 16 32.58 39.81 50.09
C GLN A 16 31.10 39.97 50.46
N GLN A 17 30.79 40.57 51.62
CA GLN A 17 29.42 40.84 52.04
C GLN A 17 28.76 41.87 51.12
N GLU A 18 29.47 42.94 50.76
CA GLU A 18 29.00 43.96 49.81
C GLU A 18 28.81 43.38 48.40
N ALA A 19 29.73 42.52 47.94
CA ALA A 19 29.59 41.83 46.67
C ALA A 19 28.38 40.89 46.64
N LYS A 20 28.15 40.11 47.71
CA LYS A 20 26.97 39.23 47.82
C LYS A 20 25.67 40.03 47.86
N LYS A 21 25.62 41.13 48.61
CA LYS A 21 24.48 42.05 48.62
C LYS A 21 24.22 42.63 47.22
N ALA A 22 25.27 43.02 46.51
CA ALA A 22 25.16 43.54 45.14
C ALA A 22 24.69 42.48 44.14
N MET A 23 25.11 41.21 44.28
CA MET A 23 24.65 40.11 43.44
C MET A 23 23.18 39.78 43.69
N LEU A 24 22.75 39.74 44.95
CA LEU A 24 21.35 39.51 45.30
C LEU A 24 20.45 40.67 44.83
N ALA A 25 20.92 41.92 44.91
CA ALA A 25 20.19 43.08 44.41
C ALA A 25 19.98 43.04 42.87
N LYS A 26 20.91 42.40 42.14
CA LYS A 26 20.81 42.17 40.69
C LYS A 26 19.98 40.94 40.33
N PHE A 27 19.77 40.02 41.28
CA PHE A 27 18.98 38.81 41.08
C PHE A 27 17.49 39.12 41.20
N LYS A 28 16.96 39.79 40.18
CA LYS A 28 15.52 40.03 40.02
C LYS A 28 14.96 39.03 39.02
N ALA A 29 13.80 38.46 39.32
CA ALA A 29 13.09 37.61 38.38
C ALA A 29 12.84 38.39 37.09
N LYS A 30 13.14 37.77 35.93
CA LYS A 30 12.76 38.35 34.66
C LYS A 30 11.22 38.48 34.61
N PRO A 31 10.69 39.60 34.14
CA PRO A 31 9.24 39.74 33.96
C PRO A 31 8.76 38.65 33.00
N THR A 32 7.61 38.05 33.30
CA THR A 32 6.94 37.12 32.41
C THR A 32 6.55 37.86 31.14
N VAL A 33 7.26 37.58 30.04
CA VAL A 33 6.89 38.10 28.72
C VAL A 33 5.76 37.24 28.19
N GLN A 34 4.55 37.78 28.17
CA GLN A 34 3.43 37.17 27.46
C GLN A 34 3.57 37.51 25.97
N ASP A 35 3.26 36.53 25.11
CA ASP A 35 3.28 36.75 23.67
C ASP A 35 2.09 37.64 23.26
N PRO A 36 2.34 38.82 22.65
CA PRO A 36 1.27 39.71 22.21
C PRO A 36 0.38 39.11 21.10
N ASP A 37 0.84 38.07 20.40
CA ASP A 37 0.11 37.44 19.28
C ASP A 37 -0.45 36.04 19.64
N PHE A 38 -0.62 35.75 20.93
CA PHE A 38 -1.10 34.44 21.39
C PHE A 38 -2.42 33.99 20.71
N ASP A 39 -3.37 34.90 20.54
CA ASP A 39 -4.66 34.61 19.92
C ASP A 39 -4.52 34.30 18.42
N LYS A 40 -3.60 34.99 17.71
CA LYS A 40 -3.34 34.75 16.28
C LYS A 40 -2.72 33.38 16.02
N ARG A 41 -2.03 32.79 16.99
CA ARG A 41 -1.44 31.45 16.86
C ARG A 41 -2.49 30.34 16.86
N GLU A 42 -3.62 30.53 17.53
CA GLU A 42 -4.76 29.60 17.44
C GLU A 42 -5.35 29.62 16.02
N GLU A 43 -5.58 30.82 15.48
CA GLU A 43 -6.11 31.01 14.12
C GLU A 43 -5.18 30.43 13.04
N GLN A 44 -3.88 30.68 13.15
CA GLN A 44 -2.87 30.12 12.24
C GLN A 44 -2.85 28.59 12.31
N ARG A 45 -2.85 28.01 13.52
CA ARG A 45 -2.90 26.55 13.69
C ARG A 45 -4.19 25.96 13.13
N ALA A 46 -5.33 26.62 13.29
CA ALA A 46 -6.60 26.18 12.74
C ALA A 46 -6.57 26.17 11.20
N ALA A 47 -6.05 27.23 10.58
CA ALA A 47 -5.90 27.35 9.13
C ALA A 47 -4.93 26.31 8.55
N GLU A 48 -3.78 26.10 9.19
CA GLU A 48 -2.81 25.07 8.81
C GLU A 48 -3.44 23.67 8.90
N LEU A 49 -4.18 23.42 9.97
CA LEU A 49 -4.80 22.11 10.20
C LEU A 49 -5.92 21.86 9.19
N GLU A 50 -6.69 22.87 8.80
CA GLU A 50 -7.66 22.78 7.71
C GLU A 50 -6.99 22.47 6.37
N ALA A 51 -5.89 23.15 6.04
CA ALA A 51 -5.12 22.86 4.84
C ALA A 51 -4.58 21.42 4.82
N VAL A 52 -4.10 20.92 5.97
CA VAL A 52 -3.66 19.52 6.12
C VAL A 52 -4.82 18.55 5.95
N ARG A 53 -6.01 18.86 6.48
CA ARG A 53 -7.21 18.02 6.29
C ARG A 53 -7.64 17.98 4.83
N ALA A 54 -7.63 19.12 4.13
CA ALA A 54 -7.94 19.20 2.70
C ALA A 54 -6.96 18.36 1.87
N ALA A 55 -5.65 18.53 2.09
CA ALA A 55 -4.62 17.76 1.40
C ALA A 55 -4.74 16.24 1.66
N ARG A 56 -5.07 15.84 2.89
CA ARG A 56 -5.32 14.43 3.22
C ARG A 56 -6.58 13.88 2.56
N ALA A 57 -7.64 14.67 2.46
CA ALA A 57 -8.87 14.26 1.77
C ALA A 57 -8.61 14.03 0.29
N GLU A 58 -7.90 14.94 -0.38
CA GLU A 58 -7.51 14.77 -1.79
C GLU A 58 -6.61 13.55 -2.01
N ALA A 59 -5.61 13.34 -1.16
CA ALA A 59 -4.75 12.17 -1.23
C ALA A 59 -5.53 10.86 -1.05
N LYS A 60 -6.52 10.85 -0.14
CA LYS A 60 -7.37 9.68 0.11
C LYS A 60 -8.27 9.37 -1.09
N GLU A 61 -8.86 10.37 -1.72
CA GLU A 61 -9.69 10.16 -2.92
C GLU A 61 -8.85 9.69 -4.11
N LYS A 62 -7.64 10.26 -4.33
CA LYS A 62 -6.71 9.76 -5.34
C LYS A 62 -6.34 8.30 -5.11
N ALA A 63 -5.97 7.95 -3.87
CA ALA A 63 -5.65 6.57 -3.51
C ALA A 63 -6.84 5.61 -3.71
N ARG A 64 -8.07 6.06 -3.42
CA ARG A 64 -9.29 5.28 -3.65
C ARG A 64 -9.52 5.02 -5.13
N LEU A 65 -9.38 6.05 -5.97
CA LEU A 65 -9.52 5.93 -7.43
C LEU A 65 -8.46 5.01 -8.03
N GLU A 66 -7.21 5.14 -7.60
CA GLU A 66 -6.12 4.24 -8.03
C GLU A 66 -6.38 2.78 -7.61
N ALA A 67 -6.88 2.55 -6.39
CA ALA A 67 -7.22 1.22 -5.93
C ALA A 67 -8.36 0.59 -6.74
N LEU A 68 -9.38 1.38 -7.08
CA LEU A 68 -10.47 0.93 -7.95
C LEU A 68 -9.97 0.60 -9.36
N ALA A 69 -9.17 1.48 -9.97
CA ALA A 69 -8.59 1.26 -11.29
C ALA A 69 -7.74 -0.02 -11.32
N ARG A 70 -6.88 -0.25 -10.32
CA ARG A 70 -6.08 -1.49 -10.21
C ARG A 70 -6.95 -2.74 -10.08
N GLN A 71 -8.05 -2.67 -9.32
CA GLN A 71 -8.97 -3.79 -9.21
C GLN A 71 -9.69 -4.06 -10.55
N GLU A 72 -10.11 -3.02 -11.25
CA GLU A 72 -10.75 -3.15 -12.56
C GLU A 72 -9.80 -3.77 -13.60
N GLU A 73 -8.55 -3.31 -13.64
CA GLU A 73 -7.50 -3.87 -14.50
C GLU A 73 -7.25 -5.36 -14.19
N GLN A 74 -7.08 -5.73 -12.92
CA GLN A 74 -6.91 -7.13 -12.52
C GLN A 74 -8.10 -8.00 -12.95
N MET A 75 -9.32 -7.47 -12.79
CA MET A 75 -10.53 -8.19 -13.19
C MET A 75 -10.68 -8.25 -14.72
N ALA A 76 -10.19 -7.26 -15.47
CA ALA A 76 -10.13 -7.30 -16.92
C ALA A 76 -9.14 -8.37 -17.42
N VAL A 77 -7.95 -8.43 -16.83
CA VAL A 77 -6.93 -9.47 -17.13
C VAL A 77 -7.49 -10.87 -16.89
N LYS A 78 -8.07 -11.12 -15.70
CA LYS A 78 -8.70 -12.42 -15.39
C LYS A 78 -9.82 -12.81 -16.37
N ARG A 79 -10.58 -11.83 -16.85
CA ARG A 79 -11.63 -12.06 -17.87
C ARG A 79 -11.01 -12.38 -19.23
N ALA A 80 -9.93 -11.72 -19.62
CA ALA A 80 -9.20 -12.00 -20.85
C ALA A 80 -8.60 -13.41 -20.83
N GLU A 81 -7.87 -13.76 -19.76
CA GLU A 81 -7.29 -15.11 -19.56
C GLU A 81 -8.36 -16.21 -19.63
N ARG A 82 -9.53 -15.98 -18.99
CA ARG A 82 -10.63 -16.95 -19.04
C ARG A 82 -11.19 -17.11 -20.45
N LYS A 83 -11.27 -16.03 -21.23
CA LYS A 83 -11.73 -16.08 -22.63
C LYS A 83 -10.73 -16.85 -23.49
N GLU A 84 -9.44 -16.57 -23.34
CA GLU A 84 -8.36 -17.26 -24.05
C GLU A 84 -8.36 -18.76 -23.72
N ARG A 85 -8.43 -19.13 -22.44
CA ARG A 85 -8.51 -20.53 -22.03
C ARG A 85 -9.69 -21.26 -22.66
N LYS A 86 -10.88 -20.63 -22.67
CA LYS A 86 -12.07 -21.20 -23.29
C LYS A 86 -11.95 -21.30 -24.80
N ALA A 87 -11.28 -20.35 -25.45
CA ALA A 87 -11.07 -20.37 -26.89
C ALA A 87 -10.12 -21.52 -27.28
N ILE A 88 -9.05 -21.73 -26.51
CA ILE A 88 -8.12 -22.85 -26.68
C ILE A 88 -8.85 -24.18 -26.48
N GLU A 89 -9.58 -24.33 -25.36
CA GLU A 89 -10.34 -25.56 -25.07
C GLU A 89 -11.38 -25.85 -26.17
N ALA A 90 -12.08 -24.82 -26.66
CA ALA A 90 -13.02 -24.98 -27.76
C ALA A 90 -12.34 -25.38 -29.07
N ALA A 91 -11.16 -24.84 -29.36
CA ALA A 91 -10.37 -25.21 -30.53
C ALA A 91 -9.88 -26.65 -30.44
N GLU A 92 -9.32 -27.06 -29.29
CA GLU A 92 -8.89 -28.44 -29.03
C GLU A 92 -10.04 -29.44 -29.17
N GLN A 93 -11.22 -29.11 -28.64
CA GLN A 93 -12.40 -29.98 -28.79
C GLN A 93 -12.89 -30.08 -30.23
N ARG A 94 -12.75 -29.02 -31.04
CA ARG A 94 -13.05 -29.07 -32.48
C ARG A 94 -12.06 -29.96 -33.21
N MET A 95 -10.76 -29.75 -32.98
CA MET A 95 -9.70 -30.60 -33.55
C MET A 95 -9.91 -32.08 -33.20
N ARG A 96 -10.19 -32.39 -31.93
CA ARG A 96 -10.46 -33.76 -31.50
C ARG A 96 -11.71 -34.36 -32.15
N LYS A 97 -12.75 -33.56 -32.40
CA LYS A 97 -13.95 -34.02 -33.12
C LYS A 97 -13.66 -34.27 -34.59
N GLU A 98 -12.87 -33.41 -35.22
CA GLU A 98 -12.44 -33.56 -36.61
C GLU A 98 -11.52 -34.78 -36.78
N GLU A 99 -10.57 -35.00 -35.88
CA GLU A 99 -9.73 -36.20 -35.84
C GLU A 99 -10.58 -37.47 -35.69
N LYS A 100 -11.52 -37.51 -34.75
CA LYS A 100 -12.45 -38.65 -34.59
C LYS A 100 -13.34 -38.85 -35.81
N ALA A 101 -13.76 -37.78 -36.48
CA ALA A 101 -14.55 -37.87 -37.69
C ALA A 101 -13.71 -38.47 -38.83
N LYS A 102 -12.46 -37.99 -39.00
CA LYS A 102 -11.50 -38.53 -39.97
C LYS A 102 -11.20 -40.00 -39.69
N GLU A 103 -10.89 -40.37 -38.45
CA GLU A 103 -10.65 -41.76 -38.04
C GLU A 103 -11.86 -42.65 -38.36
N ARG A 104 -13.08 -42.18 -38.07
CA ARG A 104 -14.30 -42.93 -38.41
C ARG A 104 -14.48 -43.09 -39.92
N ASP A 105 -14.20 -42.04 -40.69
CA ASP A 105 -14.32 -42.08 -42.14
C ASP A 105 -13.26 -42.97 -42.78
N GLU A 106 -12.03 -43.00 -42.24
CA GLU A 106 -10.96 -43.94 -42.60
C GLU A 106 -11.33 -45.39 -42.27
N LEU A 107 -11.86 -45.66 -41.08
CA LEU A 107 -12.34 -46.99 -40.70
C LEU A 107 -13.48 -47.47 -41.62
N ARG A 108 -14.38 -46.54 -42.01
CA ARG A 108 -15.45 -46.82 -42.96
C ARG A 108 -14.90 -47.11 -44.36
N ALA A 109 -13.89 -46.37 -44.82
CA ALA A 109 -13.23 -46.59 -46.10
C ALA A 109 -12.49 -47.94 -46.15
N LEU A 110 -11.91 -48.37 -45.03
CA LEU A 110 -11.28 -49.69 -44.87
C LEU A 110 -12.28 -50.85 -44.69
N GLY A 111 -13.59 -50.59 -44.80
CA GLY A 111 -14.63 -51.63 -44.65
C GLY A 111 -14.76 -52.20 -43.24
N LYS A 112 -14.10 -51.60 -42.24
CA LYS A 112 -14.18 -52.05 -40.85
C LYS A 112 -15.51 -51.56 -40.26
N PRO A 113 -16.33 -52.45 -39.65
CA PRO A 113 -17.60 -52.02 -39.12
C PRO A 113 -17.36 -51.04 -37.97
N ALA A 114 -18.02 -49.88 -38.03
CA ALA A 114 -18.04 -48.96 -36.90
C ALA A 114 -18.47 -49.71 -35.64
N ASN A 115 -17.86 -49.40 -34.49
CA ASN A 115 -18.14 -50.02 -33.18
C ASN A 115 -19.54 -49.61 -32.67
N SER A 116 -20.56 -50.05 -33.40
CA SER A 116 -21.97 -49.81 -33.15
C SER A 116 -22.54 -50.93 -32.28
N LYS A 117 -23.66 -50.68 -31.61
CA LYS A 117 -24.35 -51.70 -30.80
C LYS A 117 -24.71 -52.94 -31.63
N ALA A 118 -25.08 -52.77 -32.90
CA ALA A 118 -25.37 -53.85 -33.83
C ALA A 118 -24.11 -54.63 -34.25
N SER A 119 -22.99 -53.94 -34.52
CA SER A 119 -21.70 -54.58 -34.85
C SER A 119 -21.17 -55.41 -33.67
N ARG A 120 -21.26 -54.89 -32.44
CA ARG A 120 -20.92 -55.64 -31.22
C ARG A 120 -21.82 -56.85 -31.02
N ALA A 121 -23.13 -56.70 -31.23
CA ALA A 121 -24.06 -57.83 -31.11
C ALA A 121 -23.74 -58.95 -32.12
N HIS A 122 -23.39 -58.60 -33.35
CA HIS A 122 -22.96 -59.58 -34.37
C HIS A 122 -21.61 -60.24 -34.03
N GLN A 123 -20.63 -59.48 -33.52
CA GLN A 123 -19.36 -60.05 -33.04
C GLN A 123 -19.56 -61.03 -31.88
N TRP A 124 -20.40 -60.67 -30.90
CA TRP A 124 -20.71 -61.56 -29.79
C TRP A 124 -21.47 -62.82 -30.26
N ALA A 125 -22.41 -62.66 -31.20
CA ALA A 125 -23.13 -63.79 -31.78
C ALA A 125 -22.21 -64.73 -32.60
N SER A 126 -21.21 -64.21 -33.32
CA SER A 126 -20.26 -65.02 -34.08
C SER A 126 -19.20 -65.73 -33.22
N LEU A 127 -19.06 -65.35 -31.95
CA LEU A 127 -18.15 -65.97 -30.98
C LEU A 127 -18.81 -67.08 -30.16
N LEU A 128 -20.15 -67.16 -30.19
CA LEU A 128 -20.99 -68.10 -29.43
C LEU A 128 -21.61 -69.22 -30.28
N GLY A 129 -21.34 -69.26 -31.59
CA GLY A 129 -21.69 -70.35 -32.51
C GLY A 129 -20.43 -70.97 -33.10
#